data_AF-A0A662GRI1-F1
#
_entry.id   AF-A0A662GRI1-F1
#
_cell.length_a   1.000
_cell.length_b   1.000
_cell.length_c   1.000
_cell.angle_alpha   90.00
_cell.angle_beta   90.00
_cell.angle_gamma   90.00
#
_symmetry.space_group_name_H-M   'P 1'
#
loop_
_entity.id
_entity.type
_entity.pdbx_description
1 polymer ?
#
loop_
_entity_poly.entity_id
_entity_poly.type
_entity_poly.pdbx_seq_one_letter_code
_entity_poly.pdbx_strand_id
1 'polypeptide(L)'
;MNGKRKYLFDFLIEDSDNGDSIGVDVKDWGRVIGVNVVMQFWRKIRNSGLTMGILVGSEFSGPAEDRTKAIENILLISRGVLVSYLRSM
;
A
#
# COMPACT_ATOMS: atom_id res chain seq x y z
N MET A 1 -25.70 -11.82 14.35
CA MET A 1 -24.73 -11.83 13.23
C MET A 1 -23.60 -10.85 13.56
N ASN A 2 -22.55 -11.28 14.27
CA ASN A 2 -21.38 -10.43 14.59
C ASN A 2 -20.34 -10.54 13.48
N GLY A 3 -20.66 -10.00 12.31
CA GLY A 3 -19.69 -9.76 11.25
C GLY A 3 -18.87 -8.54 11.64
N LYS A 4 -17.72 -8.74 12.31
CA LYS A 4 -16.70 -7.70 12.48
C LYS A 4 -16.52 -7.05 11.11
N ARG A 5 -16.87 -5.76 10.96
CA ARG A 5 -16.53 -4.98 9.77
C ARG A 5 -15.01 -5.12 9.64
N LYS A 6 -14.53 -5.96 8.72
CA LYS A 6 -13.12 -5.96 8.36
C LYS A 6 -12.83 -4.54 7.95
N TYR A 7 -11.98 -3.83 8.71
CA TYR A 7 -11.44 -2.57 8.25
C TYR A 7 -10.94 -2.79 6.83
N LEU A 8 -11.27 -1.87 5.92
CA LEU A 8 -10.98 -2.06 4.51
C LEU A 8 -9.47 -2.29 4.35
N PHE A 9 -8.65 -1.56 5.12
CA PHE A 9 -7.19 -1.57 5.17
C PHE A 9 -6.65 -2.17 6.48
N ASP A 10 -5.37 -2.54 6.48
CA ASP A 10 -4.70 -3.03 7.69
C ASP A 10 -4.55 -1.89 8.73
N PHE A 11 -4.27 -0.66 8.28
CA PHE A 11 -4.42 0.57 9.07
C PHE A 11 -4.60 1.80 8.19
N LEU A 12 -4.95 2.93 8.82
CA LEU A 12 -5.08 4.25 8.20
C LEU A 12 -4.06 5.20 8.83
N ILE A 13 -3.52 6.11 8.03
CA ILE A 13 -2.75 7.26 8.52
C ILE A 13 -3.54 8.51 8.16
N GLU A 14 -3.77 9.36 9.15
CA GLU A 14 -4.41 10.66 8.97
C GLU A 14 -3.35 11.74 9.19
N ASP A 15 -3.15 12.59 8.19
CA ASP A 15 -2.38 13.81 8.32
C ASP A 15 -3.36 14.97 8.44
N SER A 16 -3.55 15.43 9.67
CA SER A 16 -4.47 16.53 9.99
C SER A 16 -4.04 17.86 9.40
N ASP A 17 -2.75 18.05 9.09
CA ASP A 17 -2.21 19.33 8.63
C ASP A 17 -2.46 19.52 7.13
N ASN A 18 -2.41 18.44 6.35
CA ASN A 18 -2.65 18.46 4.91
C ASN A 18 -4.04 17.95 4.51
N GLY A 19 -4.80 17.38 5.45
CA GLY A 19 -6.09 16.76 5.20
C GLY A 19 -5.98 15.42 4.45
N ASP A 20 -4.80 14.80 4.47
CA ASP A 20 -4.53 13.54 3.80
C ASP A 20 -5.01 12.35 4.63
N SER A 21 -5.62 11.38 3.94
CA SER A 21 -6.03 10.11 4.54
C SER A 21 -5.49 8.96 3.70
N ILE A 22 -4.59 8.19 4.31
CA ILE A 22 -3.74 7.21 3.63
C ILE A 22 -4.13 5.81 4.08
N GLY A 23 -4.47 4.96 3.12
CA GLY A 23 -4.81 3.55 3.38
C GLY A 23 -3.58 2.67 3.27
N VAL A 24 -3.30 1.85 4.29
CA VAL A 24 -2.12 0.97 4.27
C VAL A 24 -2.53 -0.50 4.29
N ASP A 25 -2.01 -1.26 3.34
CA ASP A 25 -2.08 -2.72 3.34
C ASP A 25 -0.69 -3.32 3.51
N VAL A 26 -0.57 -4.33 4.37
CA VAL A 26 0.64 -5.12 4.59
C VAL A 26 0.42 -6.52 4.03
N LYS A 27 1.22 -6.90 3.03
CA LYS A 27 1.21 -8.22 2.39
C LYS A 27 2.57 -8.89 2.56
N ASP A 28 2.88 -9.29 3.79
CA ASP A 28 4.12 -10.00 4.09
C ASP A 28 3.96 -11.51 3.86
N TRP A 29 3.89 -11.90 2.60
CA TRP A 29 3.65 -13.30 2.21
C TRP A 29 4.93 -14.12 2.01
N GLY A 30 6.11 -13.52 2.22
CA GLY A 30 7.39 -14.17 1.93
C GLY A 30 7.60 -14.49 0.45
N ARG A 31 6.87 -13.82 -0.44
CA ARG A 31 6.95 -13.99 -1.91
C ARG A 31 6.87 -12.65 -2.62
N VAL A 32 7.40 -12.62 -3.84
CA VAL A 32 7.34 -11.44 -4.72
C VAL A 32 5.88 -11.11 -5.07
N ILE A 33 5.53 -9.82 -4.93
CA ILE A 33 4.20 -9.30 -5.25
C ILE A 33 4.16 -8.87 -6.71
N GLY A 34 3.21 -9.44 -7.46
CA GLY A 34 3.00 -9.13 -8.87
C GLY A 34 1.99 -8.02 -9.13
N VAL A 35 1.94 -7.57 -10.39
CA VAL A 35 1.08 -6.49 -10.90
C VAL A 35 -0.39 -6.65 -10.48
N ASN A 36 -0.93 -7.87 -10.50
CA ASN A 36 -2.34 -8.11 -10.16
C ASN A 36 -2.70 -7.63 -8.75
N VAL A 37 -1.83 -7.85 -7.77
CA VAL A 37 -2.05 -7.43 -6.38
C VAL A 37 -1.97 -5.92 -6.27
N VAL A 38 -0.98 -5.30 -6.91
CA VAL A 38 -0.84 -3.84 -6.97
C VAL A 38 -2.07 -3.18 -7.59
N MET A 39 -2.58 -3.72 -8.71
CA MET A 39 -3.77 -3.19 -9.36
C MET A 39 -5.05 -3.39 -8.54
N GLN A 40 -5.16 -4.50 -7.80
CA GLN A 40 -6.28 -4.71 -6.87
C GLN A 40 -6.23 -3.70 -5.71
N PHE A 41 -5.05 -3.45 -5.15
CA PHE A 41 -4.85 -2.43 -4.12
C PHE A 41 -5.16 -1.02 -4.66
N TRP A 42 -4.67 -0.66 -5.84
CA TRP A 42 -4.99 0.62 -6.47
C TRP A 42 -6.49 0.83 -6.67
N ARG A 43 -7.22 -0.19 -7.17
CA ARG A 43 -8.68 -0.12 -7.30
C ARG A 43 -9.37 0.06 -5.96
N LYS A 44 -8.87 -0.60 -4.92
CA LYS A 44 -9.39 -0.47 -3.55
C LYS A 44 -9.21 0.97 -3.05
N ILE A 45 -8.06 1.60 -3.28
CA ILE A 45 -7.83 3.01 -2.94
C ILE A 45 -8.79 3.92 -3.68
N ARG A 46 -8.92 3.77 -5.01
CA ARG A 46 -9.85 4.57 -5.82
C ARG A 46 -11.31 4.47 -5.38
N ASN A 47 -11.71 3.34 -4.77
CA ASN A 47 -13.06 3.10 -4.31
C ASN A 47 -13.28 3.45 -2.83
N SER A 48 -12.24 3.92 -2.13
CA SER A 48 -12.26 4.14 -0.67
C SER A 48 -12.45 5.59 -0.24
N GLY A 49 -12.33 6.56 -1.17
CA GLY A 49 -12.35 7.99 -0.85
C GLY A 49 -11.09 8.51 -0.17
N LEU A 50 -10.06 7.67 -0.03
CA LEU A 50 -8.75 8.03 0.50
C LEU A 50 -7.93 8.82 -0.53
N THR A 51 -7.03 9.67 -0.04
CA THR A 51 -6.19 10.51 -0.90
C THR A 51 -5.08 9.70 -1.55
N MET A 52 -4.51 8.74 -0.81
CA MET A 52 -3.50 7.82 -1.33
C MET A 52 -3.48 6.47 -0.60
N GLY A 53 -2.69 5.53 -1.12
CA GLY A 53 -2.45 4.24 -0.48
C GLY A 53 -0.98 3.85 -0.41
N ILE A 54 -0.63 3.09 0.61
CA ILE A 54 0.68 2.46 0.75
C ILE A 54 0.50 0.95 0.77
N LEU A 55 1.15 0.24 -0.15
CA LEU A 55 1.22 -1.21 -0.13
C LEU A 55 2.61 -1.63 0.35
N VAL A 56 2.66 -2.25 1.53
CA VAL A 56 3.87 -2.81 2.11
C VAL A 56 3.96 -4.28 1.74
N GLY A 57 5.11 -4.70 1.22
CA GLY A 57 5.34 -6.08 0.78
C GLY A 57 6.74 -6.57 1.09
N SER A 58 6.98 -7.88 0.99
CA SER A 58 8.33 -8.44 1.11
C SER A 58 9.21 -7.92 -0.04
N GLU A 59 8.77 -8.13 -1.29
CA GLU A 59 9.38 -7.64 -2.54
C GLU A 59 8.29 -7.41 -3.60
N PHE A 60 8.57 -6.57 -4.61
CA PHE A 60 7.69 -6.35 -5.76
C PHE A 60 8.40 -6.77 -7.04
N SER A 61 7.64 -7.31 -8.01
CA SER A 61 8.23 -7.65 -9.30
C SER A 61 8.57 -6.39 -10.10
N GLY A 62 9.59 -6.44 -10.95
CA GLY A 62 9.92 -5.32 -11.85
C GLY A 62 8.72 -4.76 -12.62
N PRO A 63 7.87 -5.60 -13.24
CA PRO A 63 6.65 -5.12 -13.89
C PRO A 63 5.65 -4.44 -12.93
N ALA A 64 5.60 -4.85 -11.65
CA ALA A 64 4.73 -4.22 -10.66
C ALA A 64 5.25 -2.83 -10.26
N GLU A 65 6.57 -2.69 -10.11
CA GLU A 65 7.21 -1.39 -9.88
C GLU A 65 7.06 -0.46 -11.08
N ASP A 66 7.30 -0.94 -12.30
CA ASP A 66 7.12 -0.16 -13.52
C ASP A 66 5.67 0.24 -13.73
N ARG A 67 4.72 -0.65 -13.41
CA ARG A 67 3.30 -0.31 -13.47
C ARG A 67 2.94 0.79 -12.48
N THR A 68 3.55 0.79 -11.30
CA THR A 68 3.31 1.80 -10.26
C THR A 68 3.71 3.19 -10.73
N LYS A 69 4.82 3.32 -11.48
CA LYS A 69 5.24 4.60 -12.07
C LYS A 69 4.20 5.21 -13.02
N ALA A 70 3.30 4.40 -13.57
CA ALA A 70 2.26 4.81 -14.51
C ALA A 70 0.89 5.04 -13.85
N ILE A 71 0.77 4.87 -12.54
CA ILE A 71 -0.49 5.06 -11.80
C ILE A 71 -0.28 5.96 -10.59
N GLU A 72 -1.22 6.87 -10.37
CA GLU A 72 -1.16 7.85 -9.29
C GLU A 72 -1.76 7.29 -7.98
N ASN A 73 -1.46 7.98 -6.88
CA ASN A 73 -2.07 7.83 -5.56
C ASN A 73 -1.79 6.49 -4.86
N ILE A 74 -0.76 5.76 -5.27
CA ILE A 74 -0.23 4.64 -4.47
C ILE A 74 1.30 4.69 -4.37
N LEU A 75 1.80 4.17 -3.26
CA LEU A 75 3.23 3.94 -3.00
C LEU A 75 3.45 2.46 -2.68
N LEU A 76 4.54 1.90 -3.22
CA LEU A 76 5.01 0.57 -2.87
C LEU A 76 6.21 0.67 -1.92
N ILE A 77 6.16 -0.06 -0.81
CA ILE A 77 7.28 -0.13 0.14
C ILE A 77 7.67 -1.59 0.32
N SER A 78 8.82 -1.96 -0.22
CA SER A 78 9.39 -3.29 0.03
C SER A 78 10.05 -3.35 1.41
N ARG A 79 10.23 -4.56 1.93
CA ARG A 79 10.98 -4.77 3.18
C ARG A 79 12.38 -4.16 3.10
N GLY A 80 13.06 -4.31 1.95
CA GLY A 80 14.38 -3.74 1.73
C GLY A 80 14.39 -2.21 1.83
N VAL A 81 13.42 -1.53 1.22
CA VAL A 81 13.26 -0.07 1.30
C VAL A 81 13.01 0.36 2.75
N LEU A 82 12.09 -0.32 3.45
CA LEU A 82 11.79 -0.02 4.85
C LEU A 82 13.02 -0.15 5.76
N VAL A 83 13.77 -1.24 5.63
CA VAL A 83 15.01 -1.47 6.40
C VAL A 83 16.06 -0.41 6.07
N SER A 84 16.22 -0.06 4.80
CA SER A 84 17.16 0.98 4.38
C SER A 84 16.81 2.33 4.99
N TYR A 85 15.53 2.70 4.97
CA TYR A 85 15.04 3.93 5.58
C TYR A 85 15.31 3.97 7.09
N LEU A 86 14.94 2.90 7.81
CA LEU A 86 15.16 2.81 9.26
C LEU A 86 16.65 2.85 9.65
N ARG A 87 17.56 2.37 8.80
CA ARG A 87 19.01 2.45 9.03
C ARG A 87 19.59 3.83 8.78
N SER A 88 18.88 4.68 8.05
CA SER A 88 19.30 6.06 7.74
C SER A 88 18.79 7.10 8.75
N MET A 89 17.96 6.67 9.71
CA MET A 89 17.53 7.46 10.85
C MET A 89 18.58 7.44 11.95
#